data_AF-A0A0W0X041-F1
#
_entry.id   AF-A0A0W0X041-F1
#
_cell.length_a   1.000
_cell.length_b   1.000
_cell.length_c   1.000
_cell.angle_alpha   90.00
_cell.angle_beta   90.00
_cell.angle_gamma   90.00
#
_symmetry.space_group_name_H-M   'P 1'
#
loop_
_entity.id
_entity.type
_entity.pdbx_description
1 polymer ?
#
loop_
_entity_poly.entity_id
_entity_poly.type
_entity_poly.pdbx_seq_one_letter_code
_entity_poly.pdbx_strand_id
1 'polypeptide(L)'
;MDVIINARQELPCPEGSVMLKPHGNFYHHLLSCLHDASEFPPVADLLRCYHGLQGRWLVVSPIHWQATHNDAMVVAESHELCLFEEESRRWFSAFAEFSAAENMNAYYCDAHTWLLQYDDKPDIQAKPVHELLQQSLLPHLQTLDKTGYWQRFITESQMFFSAHGLNDKRPDCIVNGVWLWGHGRLNAPVATPVICSNGQMAKLAQYVSSEVLSYSSVASCSKNAIVLMHHLDLKELERLQKQLRHIPVRWHWNNVVYRTPPKKWFSRLWSSVYHAN
;
A
#
# COMPACT_ATOMS: atom_id res chain seq x y z
N MET A 1 4.80 18.06 5.49
CA MET A 1 4.56 17.68 4.09
C MET A 1 4.87 16.21 3.95
N ASP A 2 3.99 15.51 3.26
CA ASP A 2 4.08 14.08 3.04
C ASP A 2 4.36 13.84 1.56
N VAL A 3 5.35 13.01 1.27
CA VAL A 3 5.71 12.60 -0.09
C VAL A 3 5.46 11.11 -0.17
N ILE A 4 4.53 10.70 -1.02
CA ILE A 4 4.09 9.32 -1.17
C ILE A 4 4.49 8.84 -2.56
N ILE A 5 5.25 7.75 -2.60
CA ILE A 5 5.94 7.26 -3.77
C ILE A 5 5.50 5.83 -4.01
N ASN A 6 4.89 5.56 -5.17
CA ASN A 6 4.49 4.20 -5.56
C ASN A 6 5.70 3.38 -6.08
N ALA A 7 6.76 3.32 -5.27
CA ALA A 7 7.97 2.57 -5.55
C ALA A 7 8.57 2.03 -4.26
N ARG A 8 9.47 1.05 -4.42
CA ARG A 8 10.31 0.57 -3.34
C ARG A 8 11.50 1.53 -3.18
N GLN A 9 11.88 1.80 -1.94
CA GLN A 9 13.16 2.43 -1.66
C GLN A 9 14.26 1.37 -1.70
N GLU A 10 15.16 1.51 -2.68
CA GLU A 10 16.33 0.64 -2.84
C GLU A 10 17.58 1.22 -2.19
N LEU A 11 17.64 2.54 -2.05
CA LEU A 11 18.78 3.24 -1.45
C LEU A 11 18.66 3.34 0.08
N PRO A 12 19.78 3.38 0.81
CA PRO A 12 19.76 3.69 2.23
C PRO A 12 19.03 5.00 2.53
N CYS A 13 18.31 5.04 3.64
CA CYS A 13 17.67 6.27 4.09
C CYS A 13 18.73 7.36 4.33
N PRO A 14 18.45 8.64 3.98
CA PRO A 14 19.40 9.73 4.18
C PRO A 14 19.87 9.83 5.64
N GLU A 15 21.12 10.22 5.86
CA GLU A 15 21.68 10.39 7.20
C GLU A 15 20.86 11.39 8.04
N GLY A 16 20.64 11.06 9.32
CA GLY A 16 19.82 11.85 10.23
C GLY A 16 18.30 11.69 10.04
N SER A 17 17.86 10.75 9.19
CA SER A 17 16.44 10.40 9.07
C SER A 17 15.94 9.63 10.29
N VAL A 18 14.68 9.86 10.65
CA VAL A 18 13.98 9.11 11.71
C VAL A 18 13.05 8.11 11.06
N MET A 19 13.23 6.82 11.33
CA MET A 19 12.37 5.76 10.83
C MET A 19 10.98 5.86 11.46
N LEU A 20 9.94 5.65 10.66
CA LEU A 20 8.54 5.64 11.08
C LEU A 20 7.92 4.27 10.72
N LYS A 21 6.83 3.92 11.41
CA LYS A 21 6.09 2.70 11.09
C LYS A 21 5.37 2.87 9.74
N PRO A 22 5.53 1.95 8.78
CA PRO A 22 4.74 1.97 7.54
C PRO A 22 3.28 1.60 7.81
N HIS A 23 2.36 2.17 7.01
CA HIS A 23 0.92 1.85 7.06
C HIS A 23 0.48 0.95 5.89
N GLY A 24 1.37 0.10 5.38
CA GLY A 24 1.10 -0.74 4.20
C GLY A 24 1.65 -0.13 2.91
N ASN A 25 0.87 -0.19 1.83
CA ASN A 25 1.27 0.23 0.47
C ASN A 25 0.90 1.69 0.14
N PHE A 26 1.24 2.12 -1.08
CA PHE A 26 0.96 3.44 -1.65
C PHE A 26 -0.47 3.96 -1.38
N TYR A 27 -1.50 3.14 -1.64
CA TYR A 27 -2.90 3.57 -1.47
C TYR A 27 -3.25 3.80 0.00
N HIS A 28 -2.70 2.99 0.91
CA HIS A 28 -2.88 3.23 2.34
C HIS A 28 -2.18 4.49 2.81
N HIS A 29 -0.93 4.72 2.42
CA HIS A 29 -0.21 5.93 2.81
C HIS A 29 -0.99 7.17 2.39
N LEU A 30 -1.60 7.16 1.20
CA LEU A 30 -2.45 8.25 0.73
C LEU A 30 -3.66 8.46 1.64
N LEU A 31 -4.42 7.40 1.90
CA LEU A 31 -5.62 7.47 2.73
C LEU A 31 -5.30 7.86 4.18
N SER A 32 -4.25 7.30 4.77
CA SER A 32 -3.79 7.62 6.14
C SER A 32 -3.20 9.02 6.29
N CYS A 33 -2.71 9.63 5.21
CA CYS A 33 -2.26 11.02 5.24
C CYS A 33 -3.40 12.03 5.05
N LEU A 34 -4.49 11.64 4.38
CA LEU A 34 -5.65 12.50 4.10
C LEU A 34 -6.75 12.42 5.15
N HIS A 35 -6.92 11.25 5.77
CA HIS A 35 -7.91 10.98 6.79
C HIS A 35 -7.20 10.46 8.05
N ASP A 36 -7.84 10.59 9.21
CA ASP A 36 -7.35 9.88 10.40
C ASP A 36 -7.27 8.37 10.10
N ALA A 37 -6.22 7.71 10.62
CA ALA A 37 -5.94 6.31 10.34
C ALA A 37 -7.16 5.44 10.70
N SER A 38 -7.93 5.03 9.68
CA SER A 38 -9.03 4.09 9.82
C SER A 38 -8.46 2.69 10.05
N GLU A 39 -9.04 1.96 11.00
CA GLU A 39 -8.78 0.52 11.17
C GLU A 39 -9.17 -0.27 9.90
N PHE A 40 -10.10 0.27 9.10
CA PHE A 40 -10.57 -0.31 7.85
C PHE A 40 -10.44 0.72 6.71
N PRO A 41 -9.22 0.89 6.16
CA PRO A 41 -8.98 1.89 5.12
C PRO A 41 -9.76 1.52 3.83
N PRO A 42 -10.43 2.49 3.18
CA PRO A 42 -11.29 2.26 2.02
C PRO A 42 -10.50 2.06 0.71
N VAL A 43 -9.47 1.21 0.72
CA VAL A 43 -8.59 1.00 -0.44
C VAL A 43 -9.35 0.37 -1.60
N ALA A 44 -10.19 -0.64 -1.34
CA ALA A 44 -10.96 -1.28 -2.41
C ALA A 44 -11.96 -0.31 -3.05
N ASP A 45 -12.61 0.52 -2.24
CA ASP A 45 -13.58 1.51 -2.74
C ASP A 45 -12.90 2.64 -3.54
N LEU A 46 -11.69 3.06 -3.14
CA LEU A 46 -10.85 3.97 -3.93
C LEU A 46 -10.50 3.39 -5.30
N LEU A 47 -10.00 2.16 -5.32
CA LEU A 47 -9.60 1.50 -6.57
C LEU A 47 -10.81 1.20 -7.46
N ARG A 48 -11.95 0.81 -6.86
CA ARG A 48 -13.22 0.65 -7.55
C ARG A 48 -13.63 1.94 -8.26
N CYS A 49 -13.65 3.07 -7.55
CA CYS A 49 -13.96 4.38 -8.13
C CYS A 49 -12.97 4.73 -9.25
N TYR A 50 -11.67 4.58 -8.99
CA TYR A 50 -10.62 4.90 -9.95
C TYR A 50 -10.70 4.09 -11.25
N HIS A 51 -11.06 2.81 -11.16
CA HIS A 51 -11.24 1.92 -12.32
C HIS A 51 -12.67 1.94 -12.91
N GLY A 52 -13.60 2.73 -12.37
CA GLY A 52 -14.98 2.81 -12.87
C GLY A 52 -15.82 1.55 -12.60
N LEU A 53 -15.44 0.76 -11.60
CA LEU A 53 -16.11 -0.48 -11.23
C LEU A 53 -17.38 -0.21 -10.40
N GLN A 54 -18.38 -1.09 -10.52
CA GLN A 54 -19.64 -1.00 -9.77
C GLN A 54 -19.72 -2.10 -8.71
N GLY A 55 -20.56 -1.92 -7.69
CA GLY A 55 -20.75 -2.89 -6.61
C GLY A 55 -19.76 -2.74 -5.46
N ARG A 56 -19.64 -3.79 -4.65
CA ARG A 56 -18.79 -3.86 -3.45
C ARG A 56 -17.57 -4.70 -3.74
N TRP A 57 -16.40 -4.17 -3.39
CA TRP A 57 -15.11 -4.79 -3.68
C TRP A 57 -14.25 -4.90 -2.42
N LEU A 58 -13.43 -5.93 -2.38
CA LEU A 58 -12.37 -6.14 -1.39
C LEU A 58 -11.02 -6.11 -2.10
N VAL A 59 -9.98 -5.71 -1.38
CA VAL A 59 -8.60 -5.98 -1.79
C VAL A 59 -8.29 -7.44 -1.51
N VAL A 60 -7.66 -8.09 -2.48
CA VAL A 60 -7.10 -9.43 -2.37
C VAL A 60 -5.59 -9.27 -2.35
N SER A 61 -4.98 -9.65 -1.23
CA SER A 61 -3.53 -9.69 -1.07
C SER A 61 -3.06 -11.13 -1.10
N PRO A 62 -2.23 -11.53 -2.09
CA PRO A 62 -1.51 -12.79 -2.02
C PRO A 62 -0.66 -12.84 -0.75
N ILE A 63 -0.58 -13.99 -0.10
CA ILE A 63 0.18 -14.19 1.13
C ILE A 63 0.98 -15.48 1.11
N HIS A 64 2.07 -15.47 1.88
CA HIS A 64 2.71 -16.66 2.41
C HIS A 64 2.38 -16.73 3.90
N TRP A 65 1.66 -17.76 4.32
CA TRP A 65 1.41 -18.04 5.74
C TRP A 65 1.97 -19.42 6.09
N GLN A 66 2.38 -19.59 7.34
CA GLN A 66 2.98 -20.84 7.83
C GLN A 66 2.15 -21.37 8.98
N ALA A 67 1.79 -22.66 8.89
CA ALA A 67 1.22 -23.37 10.02
C ALA A 67 2.32 -23.65 11.06
N THR A 68 1.97 -23.44 12.32
CA THR A 68 2.72 -23.87 13.49
C THR A 68 1.91 -24.96 14.21
N HIS A 69 2.40 -25.48 15.34
CA HIS A 69 1.74 -26.62 16.01
C HIS A 69 0.26 -26.41 16.35
N ASN A 70 -0.17 -25.18 16.65
CA ASN A 70 -1.56 -24.86 17.04
C ASN A 70 -2.10 -23.56 16.41
N ASP A 71 -1.37 -22.97 15.46
CA ASP A 71 -1.66 -21.64 14.94
C ASP A 71 -1.18 -21.52 13.50
N ALA A 72 -1.50 -20.42 12.84
CA ALA A 72 -0.93 -20.09 11.56
C ALA A 72 -0.68 -18.59 11.45
N MET A 73 0.45 -18.22 10.86
CA MET A 73 0.91 -16.83 10.83
C MET A 73 1.21 -16.39 9.41
N VAL A 74 0.80 -15.17 9.06
CA VAL A 74 1.22 -14.54 7.81
C VAL A 74 2.68 -14.09 7.95
N VAL A 75 3.55 -14.65 7.13
CA VAL A 75 5.00 -14.39 7.21
C VAL A 75 5.52 -13.52 6.06
N ALA A 76 4.82 -13.49 4.93
CA ALA A 76 5.10 -12.58 3.82
C ALA A 76 3.81 -12.17 3.09
N GLU A 77 3.80 -10.95 2.57
CA GLU A 77 2.75 -10.37 1.74
C GLU A 77 3.41 -9.47 0.66
N SER A 78 2.62 -8.79 -0.17
CA SER A 78 3.06 -7.78 -1.15
C SER A 78 4.45 -8.02 -1.75
N HIS A 79 5.47 -7.32 -1.24
CA HIS A 79 6.80 -7.25 -1.83
C HIS A 79 7.73 -8.31 -1.25
N GLU A 80 7.48 -8.80 -0.04
CA GLU A 80 8.17 -9.93 0.58
C GLU A 80 7.91 -11.25 -0.19
N LEU A 81 6.81 -11.30 -0.95
CA LEU A 81 6.57 -12.38 -1.90
C LEU A 81 7.43 -12.29 -3.17
N CYS A 82 8.09 -11.18 -3.47
CA CYS A 82 8.85 -11.01 -4.73
C CYS A 82 8.03 -11.41 -5.97
N LEU A 83 6.72 -11.11 -5.97
CA LEU A 83 5.79 -11.49 -7.04
C LEU A 83 5.94 -10.51 -8.20
N PHE A 84 6.57 -10.93 -9.29
CA PHE A 84 6.72 -10.09 -10.48
C PHE A 84 5.42 -10.03 -11.29
N GLU A 85 5.25 -8.99 -12.11
CA GLU A 85 4.04 -8.74 -12.90
C GLU A 85 3.51 -9.97 -13.65
N GLU A 86 4.35 -10.66 -14.42
CA GLU A 86 3.93 -11.84 -15.20
C GLU A 86 3.49 -13.01 -14.31
N GLU A 87 4.18 -13.22 -13.19
CA GLU A 87 3.84 -14.26 -12.24
C GLU A 87 2.55 -13.94 -11.49
N SER A 88 2.41 -12.69 -11.05
CA SER A 88 1.20 -12.18 -10.40
C SER A 88 -0.02 -12.33 -11.30
N ARG A 89 0.09 -12.07 -12.61
CA ARG A 89 -0.99 -12.31 -13.57
C ARG A 89 -1.41 -13.77 -13.66
N ARG A 90 -0.46 -14.71 -13.57
CA ARG A 90 -0.78 -16.15 -13.56
C ARG A 90 -1.53 -16.54 -12.30
N TRP A 91 -1.09 -16.05 -11.14
CA TRP A 91 -1.80 -16.27 -9.89
C TRP A 91 -3.18 -15.62 -9.87
N PHE A 92 -3.29 -14.40 -10.41
CA PHE A 92 -4.57 -13.74 -10.57
C PHE A 92 -5.53 -14.54 -11.45
N SER A 93 -5.06 -15.09 -12.58
CA SER A 93 -5.91 -15.94 -13.43
C SER A 93 -6.43 -17.16 -12.68
N ALA A 94 -5.57 -17.85 -11.91
CA ALA A 94 -5.97 -18.98 -11.08
C ALA A 94 -6.97 -18.56 -9.99
N PHE A 95 -6.76 -17.42 -9.36
CA PHE A 95 -7.68 -16.85 -8.37
C PHE A 95 -9.03 -16.44 -8.98
N ALA A 96 -9.02 -15.85 -10.17
CA ALA A 96 -10.23 -15.44 -10.87
C ALA A 96 -11.09 -16.65 -11.23
N GLU A 97 -10.47 -17.75 -11.67
CA GLU A 97 -11.17 -19.03 -11.92
C GLU A 97 -11.75 -19.62 -10.62
N PHE A 98 -10.96 -19.66 -9.55
CA PHE A 98 -11.41 -20.13 -8.23
C PHE A 98 -12.61 -19.31 -7.69
N SER A 99 -12.52 -17.98 -7.77
CA SER A 99 -13.57 -17.09 -7.26
C SER A 99 -14.84 -17.07 -8.13
N ALA A 100 -14.73 -17.31 -9.43
CA ALA A 100 -15.88 -17.42 -10.33
C ALA A 100 -16.81 -18.59 -9.94
N ALA A 101 -16.26 -19.69 -9.40
CA ALA A 101 -17.05 -20.82 -8.90
C ALA A 101 -18.02 -20.43 -7.75
N GLU A 102 -17.69 -19.35 -7.03
CA GLU A 102 -18.49 -18.78 -5.94
C GLU A 102 -19.35 -17.58 -6.40
N ASN A 103 -19.53 -17.37 -7.71
CA ASN A 103 -20.20 -16.21 -8.30
C ASN A 103 -19.59 -14.87 -7.83
N MET A 104 -18.26 -14.79 -7.81
CA MET A 104 -17.53 -13.55 -7.53
C MET A 104 -16.66 -13.18 -8.72
N ASN A 105 -16.52 -11.87 -8.99
CA ASN A 105 -15.69 -11.37 -10.07
C ASN A 105 -14.40 -10.81 -9.50
N ALA A 106 -13.26 -11.20 -10.09
CA ALA A 106 -11.96 -10.65 -9.74
C ALA A 106 -11.52 -9.58 -10.76
N TYR A 107 -10.78 -8.57 -10.30
CA TYR A 107 -10.20 -7.52 -11.14
C TYR A 107 -8.73 -7.32 -10.80
N TYR A 108 -7.86 -7.29 -11.82
CA TYR A 108 -6.43 -7.10 -11.65
C TYR A 108 -6.07 -5.62 -11.70
N CYS A 109 -5.59 -5.05 -10.59
CA CYS A 109 -5.07 -3.68 -10.59
C CYS A 109 -3.57 -3.67 -10.89
N ASP A 110 -2.78 -4.40 -10.10
CA ASP A 110 -1.32 -4.50 -10.25
C ASP A 110 -0.78 -5.80 -9.62
N ALA A 111 0.54 -5.97 -9.68
CA ALA A 111 1.24 -7.17 -9.19
C ALA A 111 0.94 -7.54 -7.73
N HIS A 112 0.57 -6.58 -6.87
CA HIS A 112 0.39 -6.80 -5.44
C HIS A 112 -1.04 -6.50 -4.96
N THR A 113 -1.88 -5.94 -5.84
CA THR A 113 -3.23 -5.49 -5.50
C THR A 113 -4.21 -6.04 -6.53
N TRP A 114 -5.02 -7.01 -6.12
CA TRP A 114 -6.19 -7.44 -6.88
C TRP A 114 -7.46 -7.05 -6.14
N LEU A 115 -8.59 -7.08 -6.83
CA LEU A 115 -9.90 -6.82 -6.24
C LEU A 115 -10.83 -8.02 -6.42
N LEU A 116 -11.72 -8.23 -5.46
CA LEU A 116 -12.78 -9.24 -5.49
C LEU A 116 -14.14 -8.58 -5.23
N GLN A 117 -15.08 -8.74 -6.16
CA GLN A 117 -16.45 -8.29 -6.02
C GLN A 117 -17.25 -9.27 -5.15
N TYR A 118 -18.05 -8.76 -4.21
CA TYR A 118 -18.75 -9.59 -3.21
C TYR A 118 -20.20 -9.17 -2.93
N ASP A 119 -20.91 -8.62 -3.93
CA ASP A 119 -22.24 -8.02 -3.73
C ASP A 119 -23.25 -8.95 -3.04
N ASP A 120 -23.26 -10.25 -3.36
CA ASP A 120 -24.19 -11.24 -2.77
C ASP A 120 -23.59 -12.01 -1.57
N LYS A 121 -22.54 -11.50 -0.94
CA LYS A 121 -21.86 -12.15 0.19
C LYS A 121 -22.02 -11.36 1.50
N PRO A 122 -21.84 -12.02 2.67
CA PRO A 122 -21.85 -11.34 3.95
C PRO A 122 -20.82 -10.21 4.03
N ASP A 123 -21.12 -9.17 4.82
CA ASP A 123 -20.13 -8.15 5.14
C ASP A 123 -18.93 -8.78 5.85
N ILE A 124 -17.75 -8.28 5.51
CA ILE A 124 -16.47 -8.70 6.09
C ILE A 124 -15.91 -7.60 6.98
N GLN A 125 -15.31 -7.98 8.11
CA GLN A 125 -14.56 -7.12 9.02
C GLN A 125 -13.11 -7.61 9.09
N ALA A 126 -12.31 -7.21 8.10
CA ALA A 126 -10.93 -7.64 7.97
C ALA A 126 -9.95 -6.47 8.06
N LYS A 127 -8.93 -6.64 8.90
CA LYS A 127 -7.78 -5.73 8.97
C LYS A 127 -6.91 -5.86 7.72
N PRO A 128 -6.18 -4.80 7.35
CA PRO A 128 -5.17 -4.88 6.30
C PRO A 128 -4.14 -5.97 6.57
N VAL A 129 -3.68 -6.65 5.51
CA VAL A 129 -2.74 -7.79 5.62
C VAL A 129 -1.42 -7.42 6.33
N HIS A 130 -0.92 -6.20 6.15
CA HIS A 130 0.32 -5.72 6.77
C HIS A 130 0.20 -5.59 8.30
N GLU A 131 -1.02 -5.46 8.84
CA GLU A 131 -1.26 -5.49 10.29
C GLU A 131 -1.30 -6.90 10.85
N LEU A 132 -1.34 -7.94 10.01
CA LEU A 132 -1.41 -9.35 10.40
C LEU A 132 -0.07 -10.07 10.31
N LEU A 133 0.96 -9.38 9.81
CA LEU A 133 2.31 -9.93 9.70
C LEU A 133 2.81 -10.38 11.07
N GLN A 134 3.33 -11.61 11.12
CA GLN A 134 3.89 -12.25 12.31
C GLN A 134 2.90 -12.37 13.48
N GLN A 135 1.59 -12.36 13.21
CA GLN A 135 0.53 -12.57 14.19
C GLN A 135 -0.26 -13.84 13.88
N SER A 136 -0.89 -14.38 14.93
CA SER A 136 -1.84 -15.48 14.82
C SER A 136 -3.00 -15.09 13.92
N LEU A 137 -3.27 -15.87 12.87
CA LEU A 137 -4.37 -15.62 11.94
C LEU A 137 -5.72 -16.12 12.49
N LEU A 138 -5.70 -17.09 13.43
CA LEU A 138 -6.92 -17.74 13.93
C LEU A 138 -7.94 -16.78 14.56
N PRO A 139 -7.57 -15.85 15.46
CA PRO A 139 -8.52 -14.89 16.02
C PRO A 139 -9.12 -13.96 14.96
N HIS A 140 -8.33 -13.61 13.93
CA HIS A 140 -8.78 -12.76 12.84
C HIS A 140 -9.77 -13.49 11.93
N LEU A 141 -9.51 -14.76 11.59
CA LEU A 141 -10.43 -15.58 10.81
C LEU A 141 -11.81 -15.71 11.47
N GLN A 142 -11.84 -15.94 12.78
CA GLN A 142 -13.07 -16.12 13.55
C GLN A 142 -13.93 -14.85 13.66
N THR A 143 -13.37 -13.68 13.37
CA THR A 143 -14.03 -12.38 13.54
C THR A 143 -14.36 -11.69 12.22
N LEU A 144 -14.08 -12.35 11.08
CA LEU A 144 -14.34 -11.80 9.75
C LEU A 144 -15.82 -11.55 9.49
N ASP A 145 -16.70 -12.47 9.89
CA ASP A 145 -18.14 -12.35 9.74
C ASP A 145 -18.88 -13.29 10.72
N LYS A 146 -20.20 -13.13 10.83
CA LYS A 146 -21.02 -13.92 11.77
C LYS A 146 -21.41 -15.31 11.25
N THR A 147 -21.25 -15.57 9.96
CA THR A 147 -21.69 -16.79 9.27
C THR A 147 -20.55 -17.80 9.05
N GLY A 148 -19.30 -17.37 9.19
CA GLY A 148 -18.10 -18.16 8.88
C GLY A 148 -17.82 -18.28 7.38
N TYR A 149 -18.49 -17.49 6.54
CA TYR A 149 -18.34 -17.55 5.08
C TYR A 149 -16.90 -17.22 4.67
N TRP A 150 -16.34 -16.11 5.17
CA TRP A 150 -15.01 -15.66 4.77
C TRP A 150 -13.91 -16.52 5.36
N GLN A 151 -14.09 -17.05 6.57
CA GLN A 151 -13.16 -18.04 7.13
C GLN A 151 -13.09 -19.29 6.24
N ARG A 152 -14.24 -19.79 5.79
CA ARG A 152 -14.31 -20.94 4.88
C ARG A 152 -13.65 -20.61 3.53
N PHE A 153 -14.02 -19.50 2.91
CA PHE A 153 -13.46 -19.07 1.62
C PHE A 153 -11.93 -18.92 1.68
N ILE A 154 -11.40 -18.28 2.71
CA ILE A 154 -9.94 -18.11 2.88
C ILE A 154 -9.27 -19.48 3.06
N THR A 155 -9.85 -20.38 3.85
CA THR A 155 -9.31 -21.74 4.06
C THR A 155 -9.34 -22.58 2.78
N GLU A 156 -10.42 -22.51 2.00
CA GLU A 156 -10.53 -23.21 0.71
C GLU A 156 -9.54 -22.63 -0.32
N SER A 157 -9.42 -21.30 -0.38
CA SER A 157 -8.43 -20.64 -1.23
C SER A 157 -7.01 -21.08 -0.84
N GLN A 158 -6.74 -21.21 0.45
CA GLN A 158 -5.44 -21.64 0.94
C GLN A 158 -5.09 -23.05 0.46
N MET A 159 -6.02 -23.99 0.55
CA MET A 159 -5.82 -25.34 0.03
C MET A 159 -5.54 -25.31 -1.48
N PHE A 160 -6.31 -24.51 -2.22
CA PHE A 160 -6.13 -24.33 -3.67
C PHE A 160 -4.75 -23.77 -4.02
N PHE A 161 -4.35 -22.64 -3.42
CA PHE A 161 -3.06 -22.00 -3.69
C PHE A 161 -1.90 -22.89 -3.26
N SER A 162 -2.00 -23.53 -2.09
CA SER A 162 -0.95 -24.40 -1.58
C SER A 162 -0.69 -25.62 -2.47
N ALA A 163 -1.71 -26.13 -3.16
CA ALA A 163 -1.58 -27.26 -4.09
C ALA A 163 -1.26 -26.85 -5.53
N HIS A 164 -1.22 -25.55 -5.84
CA HIS A 164 -1.10 -25.06 -7.21
C HIS A 164 0.35 -25.18 -7.72
N GLY A 165 0.55 -25.80 -8.90
CA GLY A 165 1.88 -26.02 -9.51
C GLY A 165 2.65 -24.75 -9.91
N LEU A 166 2.09 -23.56 -9.68
CA LEU A 166 2.86 -22.31 -9.78
C LEU A 166 3.89 -22.21 -8.65
N ASN A 167 3.65 -22.87 -7.52
CA ASN A 167 4.59 -22.93 -6.41
C ASN A 167 5.82 -23.81 -6.69
N ASP A 168 5.75 -24.74 -7.66
CA ASP A 168 6.88 -25.61 -8.02
C ASP A 168 8.12 -24.84 -8.48
N LYS A 169 7.92 -23.59 -8.93
CA LYS A 169 8.98 -22.70 -9.41
C LYS A 169 9.46 -21.71 -8.35
N ARG A 170 8.94 -21.79 -7.12
CA ARG A 170 9.23 -20.85 -6.03
C ARG A 170 10.09 -21.53 -4.96
N PRO A 171 11.34 -21.07 -4.73
CA PRO A 171 12.29 -21.78 -3.87
C PRO A 171 11.96 -21.68 -2.36
N ASP A 172 11.59 -20.50 -1.85
CA ASP A 172 11.50 -20.28 -0.40
C ASP A 172 10.21 -19.61 0.09
N CYS A 173 9.58 -18.76 -0.72
CA CYS A 173 8.40 -17.99 -0.34
C CYS A 173 7.22 -18.34 -1.24
N ILE A 174 6.51 -19.43 -0.95
CA ILE A 174 5.39 -19.88 -1.78
C ILE A 174 4.16 -18.97 -1.61
N VAL A 175 3.38 -18.76 -2.68
CA VAL A 175 2.07 -18.11 -2.56
C VAL A 175 1.07 -19.20 -2.24
N ASN A 176 0.72 -19.34 -0.97
CA ASN A 176 -0.10 -20.45 -0.48
C ASN A 176 -1.45 -20.01 0.08
N GLY A 177 -1.85 -18.75 -0.15
CA GLY A 177 -3.19 -18.26 0.15
C GLY A 177 -3.38 -16.80 -0.27
N VAL A 178 -4.57 -16.29 0.03
CA VAL A 178 -4.91 -14.87 -0.10
C VAL A 178 -5.55 -14.36 1.18
N TRP A 179 -5.37 -13.07 1.47
CA TRP A 179 -6.10 -12.35 2.50
C TRP A 179 -7.00 -11.29 1.88
N LEU A 180 -8.24 -11.18 2.39
CA LEU A 180 -9.26 -10.26 1.90
C LEU A 180 -9.43 -9.11 2.90
N TRP A 181 -9.39 -7.86 2.42
CA TRP A 181 -9.53 -6.69 3.29
C TRP A 181 -10.00 -5.44 2.53
N GLY A 182 -10.00 -4.27 3.17
CA GLY A 182 -10.26 -2.99 2.49
C GLY A 182 -11.73 -2.69 2.20
N HIS A 183 -12.64 -3.27 2.98
CA HIS A 183 -14.10 -3.12 2.86
C HIS A 183 -14.65 -1.73 3.23
N GLY A 184 -13.78 -0.81 3.67
CA GLY A 184 -14.16 0.55 4.06
C GLY A 184 -14.76 1.33 2.89
N ARG A 185 -15.53 2.39 3.20
CA ARG A 185 -16.10 3.30 2.20
C ARG A 185 -15.36 4.61 2.13
N LEU A 186 -15.17 5.12 0.92
CA LEU A 186 -14.61 6.45 0.73
C LEU A 186 -15.56 7.51 1.30
N ASN A 187 -14.99 8.43 2.05
CA ASN A 187 -15.65 9.66 2.46
C ASN A 187 -15.61 10.69 1.34
N ALA A 188 -16.33 11.80 1.53
CA ALA A 188 -16.21 12.94 0.63
C ALA A 188 -14.75 13.44 0.53
N PRO A 189 -14.29 13.90 -0.64
CA PRO A 189 -12.95 14.44 -0.81
C PRO A 189 -12.64 15.56 0.19
N VAL A 190 -11.43 15.55 0.75
CA VAL A 190 -10.98 16.59 1.69
C VAL A 190 -10.33 17.77 0.98
N ALA A 191 -10.23 18.92 1.65
CA ALA A 191 -9.57 20.12 1.10
C ALA A 191 -8.03 20.11 1.21
N THR A 192 -7.41 19.00 1.59
CA THR A 192 -5.95 18.90 1.68
C THR A 192 -5.33 18.91 0.28
N PRO A 193 -4.41 19.84 -0.05
CA PRO A 193 -3.80 19.89 -1.38
C PRO A 193 -3.01 18.62 -1.71
N VAL A 194 -3.28 18.03 -2.88
CA VAL A 194 -2.56 16.86 -3.41
C VAL A 194 -1.85 17.22 -4.72
N ILE A 195 -0.52 17.26 -4.67
CA ILE A 195 0.35 17.63 -5.77
C ILE A 195 0.76 16.36 -6.52
N CYS A 196 0.39 16.25 -7.79
CA CYS A 196 0.53 15.02 -8.56
C CYS A 196 1.65 15.11 -9.60
N SER A 197 2.49 14.06 -9.66
CA SER A 197 3.59 13.98 -10.62
C SER A 197 3.14 13.86 -12.08
N ASN A 198 1.96 13.28 -12.32
CA ASN A 198 1.42 13.06 -13.66
C ASN A 198 -0.13 13.03 -13.65
N GLY A 199 -0.73 12.92 -14.84
CA GLY A 199 -2.19 12.89 -15.00
C GLY A 199 -2.86 11.66 -14.39
N GLN A 200 -2.16 10.53 -14.28
CA GLN A 200 -2.70 9.33 -13.64
C GLN A 200 -2.88 9.53 -12.13
N MET A 201 -1.87 10.09 -11.46
CA MET A 201 -1.95 10.45 -10.04
C MET A 201 -3.01 11.53 -9.80
N ALA A 202 -3.15 12.49 -10.72
CA ALA A 202 -4.20 13.51 -10.64
C ALA A 202 -5.61 12.89 -10.69
N LYS A 203 -5.86 11.94 -11.60
CA LYS A 203 -7.15 11.22 -11.68
C LYS A 203 -7.45 10.44 -10.40
N LEU A 204 -6.45 9.78 -9.82
CA LEU A 204 -6.61 9.07 -8.54
C LEU A 204 -6.91 10.05 -7.39
N ALA A 205 -6.17 11.15 -7.31
CA ALA A 205 -6.28 12.14 -6.24
C ALA A 205 -7.65 12.83 -6.19
N GLN A 206 -8.33 12.98 -7.32
CA GLN A 206 -9.67 13.60 -7.41
C GLN A 206 -10.74 12.87 -6.56
N TYR A 207 -10.55 11.59 -6.26
CA TYR A 207 -11.49 10.83 -5.44
C TYR A 207 -11.30 11.06 -3.93
N VAL A 208 -10.16 11.63 -3.52
CA VAL A 208 -9.79 11.77 -2.10
C VAL A 208 -9.51 13.21 -1.70
N SER A 209 -9.24 14.10 -2.67
CA SER A 209 -9.03 15.53 -2.43
C SER A 209 -9.75 16.40 -3.46
N SER A 210 -10.33 17.51 -3.00
CA SER A 210 -10.90 18.57 -3.84
C SER A 210 -9.84 19.53 -4.40
N GLU A 211 -8.60 19.48 -3.91
CA GLU A 211 -7.50 20.38 -4.29
C GLU A 211 -6.36 19.61 -4.96
N VAL A 212 -6.53 19.26 -6.23
CA VAL A 212 -5.52 18.53 -7.01
C VAL A 212 -4.66 19.50 -7.83
N LEU A 213 -3.35 19.47 -7.57
CA LEU A 213 -2.38 20.41 -8.15
C LEU A 213 -1.34 19.69 -9.01
N SER A 214 -0.78 20.41 -9.99
CA SER A 214 0.34 19.92 -10.81
C SER A 214 1.67 19.99 -10.05
N TYR A 215 2.60 19.07 -10.35
CA TYR A 215 3.94 18.99 -9.78
C TYR A 215 4.76 20.30 -9.85
N SER A 216 4.48 21.19 -10.82
CA SER A 216 5.10 22.51 -10.87
C SER A 216 4.85 23.36 -9.60
N SER A 217 3.82 23.02 -8.83
CA SER A 217 3.40 23.75 -7.62
C SER A 217 4.15 23.34 -6.34
N VAL A 218 5.01 22.30 -6.38
CA VAL A 218 5.69 21.76 -5.18
C VAL A 218 6.42 22.85 -4.39
N ALA A 219 7.08 23.78 -5.07
CA ALA A 219 7.89 24.82 -4.42
C ALA A 219 7.06 25.91 -3.70
N SER A 220 5.80 26.12 -4.11
CA SER A 220 4.94 27.19 -3.61
C SER A 220 3.82 26.70 -2.69
N CYS A 221 3.71 25.39 -2.46
CA CYS A 221 2.62 24.81 -1.70
C CYS A 221 2.83 24.86 -0.18
N SER A 222 1.71 24.75 0.53
CA SER A 222 1.64 24.72 1.98
C SER A 222 2.31 23.47 2.58
N LYS A 223 2.72 23.57 3.86
CA LYS A 223 3.40 22.48 4.58
C LYS A 223 2.51 21.25 4.82
N ASN A 224 1.19 21.38 4.70
CA ASN A 224 0.21 20.31 4.84
C ASN A 224 -0.14 19.62 3.51
N ALA A 225 0.42 20.04 2.39
CA ALA A 225 0.20 19.35 1.11
C ALA A 225 0.81 17.94 1.10
N ILE A 226 0.24 17.08 0.27
CA ILE A 226 0.73 15.74 -0.04
C ILE A 226 1.28 15.76 -1.46
N VAL A 227 2.47 15.20 -1.68
CA VAL A 227 3.04 14.99 -3.01
C VAL A 227 2.85 13.52 -3.39
N LEU A 228 2.13 13.25 -4.47
CA LEU A 228 1.93 11.91 -5.02
C LEU A 228 2.82 11.67 -6.23
N MET A 229 3.61 10.61 -6.18
CA MET A 229 4.52 10.23 -7.25
C MET A 229 4.35 8.77 -7.63
N HIS A 230 4.17 8.52 -8.93
CA HIS A 230 4.04 7.15 -9.45
C HIS A 230 5.38 6.44 -9.57
N HIS A 231 6.39 7.14 -10.09
CA HIS A 231 7.76 6.67 -10.20
C HIS A 231 8.69 7.83 -9.84
N LEU A 232 9.90 7.51 -9.42
CA LEU A 232 10.89 8.50 -9.07
C LEU A 232 12.29 8.02 -9.43
N ASP A 233 12.89 8.65 -10.44
CA ASP A 233 14.30 8.41 -10.74
C ASP A 233 15.22 9.16 -9.75
N LEU A 234 16.51 8.84 -9.77
CA LEU A 234 17.49 9.46 -8.86
C LEU A 234 17.59 10.98 -9.02
N LYS A 235 17.50 11.50 -10.25
CA LYS A 235 17.62 12.94 -10.52
C LYS A 235 16.39 13.69 -10.01
N GLU A 236 15.21 13.10 -10.18
CA GLU A 236 13.96 13.64 -9.67
C GLU A 236 13.90 13.59 -8.15
N LEU A 237 14.39 12.50 -7.53
CA LEU A 237 14.53 12.40 -6.08
C LEU A 237 15.46 13.49 -5.54
N GLU A 238 16.65 13.67 -6.13
CA GLU A 238 17.59 14.73 -5.75
C GLU A 238 16.97 16.12 -5.91
N ARG A 239 16.25 16.37 -7.01
CA ARG A 239 15.55 17.63 -7.26
C ARG A 239 14.48 17.88 -6.19
N LEU A 240 13.67 16.88 -5.87
CA LEU A 240 12.60 17.00 -4.89
C LEU A 240 13.16 17.21 -3.48
N GLN A 241 14.19 16.45 -3.09
CA GLN A 241 14.91 16.65 -1.83
C GLN A 241 15.49 18.08 -1.73
N LYS A 242 16.03 18.62 -2.82
CA LYS A 242 16.54 19.99 -2.86
C LYS A 242 15.43 21.03 -2.71
N GLN A 243 14.28 20.82 -3.34
CA GLN A 243 13.10 21.70 -3.22
C GLN A 243 12.55 21.71 -1.79
N LEU A 244 12.50 20.55 -1.13
CA LEU A 244 11.88 20.40 0.19
C LEU A 244 12.85 20.53 1.37
N ARG A 245 14.14 20.81 1.12
CA ARG A 245 15.20 20.83 2.15
C ARG A 245 14.94 21.76 3.35
N HIS A 246 14.05 22.74 3.22
CA HIS A 246 13.78 23.76 4.24
C HIS A 246 12.65 23.39 5.21
N ILE A 247 11.99 22.25 5.02
CA ILE A 247 10.90 21.77 5.86
C ILE A 247 11.14 20.31 6.29
N PRO A 248 10.53 19.86 7.40
CA PRO A 248 10.45 18.43 7.67
C PRO A 248 9.57 17.74 6.63
N VAL A 249 10.04 16.61 6.11
CA VAL A 249 9.34 15.80 5.10
C VAL A 249 9.19 14.38 5.62
N ARG A 250 7.98 13.83 5.55
CA ARG A 250 7.72 12.41 5.73
C ARG A 250 7.68 11.75 4.35
N TRP A 251 8.54 10.77 4.14
CA TRP A 251 8.67 10.02 2.90
C TRP A 251 8.02 8.67 3.09
N HIS A 252 7.05 8.36 2.25
CA HIS A 252 6.26 7.13 2.29
C HIS A 252 6.54 6.35 1.00
N TRP A 253 7.36 5.31 1.13
CA TRP A 253 7.63 4.32 0.08
C TRP A 253 6.89 3.03 0.41
N ASN A 254 6.62 2.20 -0.59
CA ASN A 254 5.86 0.95 -0.39
C ASN A 254 6.45 0.01 0.68
N ASN A 255 7.76 0.07 0.95
CA ASN A 255 8.45 -0.76 1.93
C ASN A 255 8.99 0.00 3.16
N VAL A 256 9.01 1.34 3.15
CA VAL A 256 9.64 2.11 4.22
C VAL A 256 9.03 3.49 4.37
N VAL A 257 8.87 3.93 5.62
CA VAL A 257 8.48 5.30 5.94
C VAL A 257 9.56 5.93 6.82
N TYR A 258 10.00 7.13 6.47
CA TYR A 258 10.98 7.88 7.26
C TYR A 258 10.74 9.38 7.19
N ARG A 259 11.27 10.11 8.18
CA ARG A 259 11.21 11.56 8.25
C ARG A 259 12.59 12.18 8.14
N THR A 260 12.77 13.10 7.19
CA THR A 260 13.98 13.93 7.09
C THR A 260 13.77 15.26 7.82
N PRO A 261 14.70 15.70 8.68
CA PRO A 261 14.65 17.04 9.26
C PRO A 261 14.99 18.11 8.21
N PRO A 262 14.61 19.38 8.43
CA PRO A 262 15.07 20.48 7.59
C PRO A 262 16.60 20.60 7.66
N LYS A 263 17.26 20.78 6.51
CA LYS A 263 18.70 21.05 6.48
C LYS A 263 18.98 22.40 7.14
N LYS A 264 19.80 22.40 8.19
CA LYS A 264 20.25 23.63 8.85
C LYS A 264 21.03 24.48 7.85
N TRP A 265 20.71 25.77 7.75
CA TRP A 265 21.40 26.75 6.90
C TRP A 265 22.90 26.91 7.25
N PHE A 266 23.31 26.49 8.46
CA PHE A 266 24.62 26.79 9.04
C PHE A 266 25.74 25.76 8.88
N SER A 267 25.64 24.75 8.01
CA SER A 267 26.77 23.81 7.80
C SER A 267 27.92 24.38 6.94
N ARG A 268 27.94 25.70 6.67
CA ARG A 268 28.99 26.38 5.88
C ARG A 268 29.66 27.57 6.58
N LEU A 269 29.32 27.87 7.83
CA LEU A 269 29.87 29.06 8.52
C LEU A 269 30.90 28.76 9.62
N TRP A 270 31.33 27.51 9.78
CA TRP A 270 32.39 27.14 10.74
C TRP A 270 33.53 26.35 10.08
N SER A 271 34.02 26.84 8.94
CA SER A 271 35.28 26.38 8.34
C SER A 271 36.22 27.52 7.96
N SER A 272 36.13 28.70 8.61
CA SER A 272 37.07 29.80 8.36
C SER A 272 37.54 30.58 9.59
N VAL A 273 37.48 29.99 10.79
CA VAL A 273 38.06 30.63 11.99
C VAL A 273 38.96 29.64 12.73
N TYR A 274 39.98 29.12 12.03
CA TYR A 274 41.21 28.56 12.62
C TYR A 274 42.35 28.66 11.59
N HIS A 275 42.59 29.87 11.08
CA HIS A 275 43.88 30.25 10.50
C HIS A 275 44.11 31.74 10.79
N ALA A 276 44.37 32.06 12.05
CA ALA A 276 45.04 33.28 12.46
C ALA A 276 45.61 33.06 13.87
N ASN A 277 46.95 33.06 13.91
CA ASN A 277 47.90 33.00 15.02
C ASN A 277 48.54 31.63 15.27
#